data_AF-A0A382WV92-F1
#
_entry.id   AF-A0A382WV92-F1
#
_cell.length_a   1.000
_cell.length_b   1.000
_cell.length_c   1.000
_cell.angle_alpha   90.00
_cell.angle_beta   90.00
_cell.angle_gamma   90.00
#
_symmetry.space_group_name_H-M   'P 1'
#
loop_
_entity.id
_entity.type
_entity.pdbx_description
1 polymer ?
#
loop_
_entity_poly.entity_id
_entity_poly.type
_entity_poly.pdbx_seq_one_letter_code
_entity_poly.pdbx_strand_id
1 'polypeptide(L)'
;ERIPASGNVNVAVLFVDFQEAPALQGETDTADKQTLTHEIFVNIVSDAKRYLKVMSYGTFDVTFRPLHRWLRMPHSLSSLYADSDSSLGRGISRFMLIDDAIGLADPEFDFEDIDSVVVIAAPEADSIRRGSALLSPDWHFDPDGQTIGNAISLGSNDRRWADGLTIAHELGHNLGLPDLYDVSVSVRKDSEENLSDEVNRFVGVFGLMGARPSYARTEMFAWSRWQLGWLRDTQVTCITSFPTSVQLTPLAIPGGVKAVVVPLTETTALVVESR
;
A
#
# COMPACT_ATOMS: atom_id res chain seq x y z
N GLU A 1 -10.98 9.43 8.07
CA GLU A 1 -11.80 8.22 7.81
C GLU A 1 -11.04 7.31 6.83
N ARG A 2 -11.27 5.99 6.83
CA ARG A 2 -10.63 5.06 5.86
C ARG A 2 -11.22 5.26 4.47
N ILE A 3 -10.49 4.90 3.40
CA ILE A 3 -11.09 4.88 2.06
C ILE A 3 -12.14 3.76 1.94
N PRO A 4 -13.15 3.91 1.07
CA PRO A 4 -14.14 2.86 0.84
C PRO A 4 -13.50 1.55 0.36
N ALA A 5 -13.95 0.42 0.88
CA ALA A 5 -13.47 -0.89 0.46
C ALA A 5 -14.23 -1.50 -0.74
N SER A 6 -15.16 -0.78 -1.35
CA SER A 6 -15.89 -1.25 -2.52
C SER A 6 -16.26 -0.09 -3.43
N GLY A 7 -16.61 -0.39 -4.67
CA GLY A 7 -16.82 0.61 -5.71
C GLY A 7 -15.50 1.08 -6.32
N ASN A 8 -15.51 2.29 -6.85
CA ASN A 8 -14.34 2.92 -7.44
C ASN A 8 -13.75 3.95 -6.48
N VAL A 9 -12.46 3.82 -6.19
CA VAL A 9 -11.68 4.79 -5.42
C VAL A 9 -10.77 5.57 -6.37
N ASN A 10 -10.74 6.88 -6.27
CA ASN A 10 -9.85 7.74 -7.03
C ASN A 10 -8.59 8.04 -6.23
N VAL A 11 -7.43 7.83 -6.84
CA VAL A 11 -6.13 8.00 -6.20
C VAL A 11 -5.28 8.96 -7.03
N ALA A 12 -4.91 10.11 -6.47
CA ALA A 12 -3.95 11.00 -7.12
C ALA A 12 -2.55 10.39 -7.05
N VAL A 13 -1.77 10.50 -8.12
CA VAL A 13 -0.37 10.04 -8.16
C VAL A 13 0.54 11.22 -8.47
N LEU A 14 1.36 11.58 -7.50
CA LEU A 14 2.29 12.71 -7.57
C LEU A 14 3.72 12.20 -7.55
N PHE A 15 4.61 12.86 -8.31
CA PHE A 15 6.02 12.49 -8.39
C PHE A 15 6.85 13.64 -7.82
N VAL A 16 7.76 13.34 -6.90
CA VAL A 16 8.53 14.36 -6.20
C VAL A 16 10.03 14.15 -6.34
N ASP A 17 10.77 15.24 -6.50
CA ASP A 17 12.23 15.23 -6.47
C ASP A 17 12.76 16.36 -5.58
N PHE A 18 14.07 16.37 -5.34
CA PHE A 18 14.69 17.25 -4.37
C PHE A 18 15.87 18.00 -4.99
N GLN A 19 16.25 19.14 -4.41
CA GLN A 19 17.46 19.85 -4.84
C GLN A 19 18.73 19.00 -4.65
N GLU A 20 18.79 18.25 -3.54
CA GLU A 20 19.91 17.36 -3.17
C GLU A 20 19.88 16.02 -3.92
N ALA A 21 18.69 15.61 -4.35
CA ALA A 21 18.42 14.36 -5.06
C ALA A 21 17.45 14.64 -6.22
N PRO A 22 17.92 15.35 -7.26
CA PRO A 22 17.07 15.67 -8.40
C PRO A 22 16.79 14.40 -9.20
N ALA A 23 15.57 14.29 -9.72
CA ALA A 23 15.27 13.24 -10.68
C ALA A 23 16.17 13.43 -11.91
N LEU A 24 16.71 12.33 -12.45
CA LEU A 24 17.46 12.30 -13.72
C LEU A 24 18.87 12.90 -13.65
N GLN A 25 19.71 12.48 -12.70
CA GLN A 25 21.15 12.76 -12.81
C GLN A 25 21.73 12.20 -14.12
N GLY A 26 21.81 13.04 -15.17
CA GLY A 26 22.44 12.72 -16.46
C GLY A 26 21.56 12.82 -17.72
N GLU A 27 20.26 13.09 -17.61
CA GLU A 27 19.36 13.23 -18.76
C GLU A 27 18.79 14.65 -18.86
N THR A 28 18.90 15.26 -20.05
CA THR A 28 18.86 16.72 -20.22
C THR A 28 17.57 17.28 -20.79
N ASP A 29 16.58 16.47 -21.19
CA ASP A 29 15.41 16.99 -21.88
C ASP A 29 14.08 16.84 -21.10
N THR A 30 13.18 17.79 -21.35
CA THR A 30 11.85 17.85 -20.73
C THR A 30 10.93 16.71 -21.16
N ALA A 31 11.10 16.22 -22.39
CA ALA A 31 10.41 15.03 -22.91
C ALA A 31 10.83 13.75 -22.14
N ASP A 32 12.10 13.66 -21.74
CA ASP A 32 12.62 12.52 -20.97
C ASP A 32 11.98 12.47 -19.57
N LYS A 33 11.66 13.64 -18.98
CA LYS A 33 11.03 13.72 -17.65
C LYS A 33 9.61 13.16 -17.60
N GLN A 34 8.76 13.55 -18.56
CA GLN A 34 7.39 13.06 -18.62
C GLN A 34 7.40 11.56 -18.95
N THR A 35 8.26 11.13 -19.87
CA THR A 35 8.46 9.73 -20.21
C THR A 35 8.84 8.91 -18.99
N LEU A 36 9.77 9.38 -18.15
CA LEU A 36 10.16 8.67 -16.94
C LEU A 36 9.00 8.54 -15.93
N THR A 37 8.28 9.62 -15.60
CA THR A 37 7.14 9.52 -14.68
C THR A 37 6.03 8.62 -15.24
N HIS A 38 5.84 8.60 -16.56
CA HIS A 38 4.91 7.70 -17.23
C HIS A 38 5.33 6.24 -17.14
N GLU A 39 6.61 5.93 -17.37
CA GLU A 39 7.15 4.58 -17.22
C GLU A 39 7.04 4.08 -15.78
N ILE A 40 7.40 4.91 -14.79
CA ILE A 40 7.23 4.62 -13.37
C ILE A 40 5.76 4.31 -13.07
N PHE A 41 4.86 5.19 -13.53
CA PHE A 41 3.42 4.99 -13.36
C PHE A 41 2.96 3.66 -13.93
N VAL A 42 3.25 3.37 -15.19
CA VAL A 42 2.80 2.14 -15.87
C VAL A 42 3.31 0.90 -15.14
N ASN A 43 4.59 0.90 -14.73
CA ASN A 43 5.23 -0.24 -14.08
C ASN A 43 4.68 -0.52 -12.68
N ILE A 44 4.43 0.51 -11.88
CA ILE A 44 4.00 0.32 -10.48
C ILE A 44 2.47 0.21 -10.37
N VAL A 45 1.73 1.02 -11.12
CA VAL A 45 0.28 1.18 -10.92
C VAL A 45 -0.53 0.05 -11.56
N SER A 46 -0.12 -0.43 -12.74
CA SER A 46 -0.89 -1.43 -13.49
C SER A 46 -1.05 -2.73 -12.71
N ASP A 47 0.01 -3.16 -12.02
CA ASP A 47 0.03 -4.37 -11.23
C ASP A 47 -0.83 -4.22 -9.97
N ALA A 48 -0.75 -3.08 -9.28
CA ALA A 48 -1.59 -2.79 -8.11
C ALA A 48 -3.09 -2.84 -8.45
N LYS A 49 -3.48 -2.15 -9.53
CA LYS A 49 -4.87 -2.10 -9.99
C LYS A 49 -5.39 -3.48 -10.34
N ARG A 50 -4.63 -4.25 -11.12
CA ARG A 50 -5.00 -5.61 -11.50
C ARG A 50 -5.13 -6.50 -10.26
N TYR A 51 -4.17 -6.43 -9.35
CA TYR A 51 -4.15 -7.22 -8.13
C TYR A 51 -5.41 -7.00 -7.29
N LEU A 52 -5.68 -5.74 -6.94
CA LEU A 52 -6.81 -5.35 -6.08
C LEU A 52 -8.16 -5.75 -6.70
N LYS A 53 -8.30 -5.59 -8.03
CA LYS A 53 -9.49 -6.03 -8.76
C LYS A 53 -9.71 -7.54 -8.71
N VAL A 54 -8.64 -8.34 -8.81
CA VAL A 54 -8.74 -9.81 -8.71
C VAL A 54 -9.04 -10.23 -7.27
N MET A 55 -8.36 -9.66 -6.27
CA MET A 55 -8.58 -9.97 -4.86
C MET A 55 -9.97 -9.55 -4.37
N SER A 56 -10.60 -8.56 -4.98
CA SER A 56 -11.97 -8.14 -4.64
C SER A 56 -13.06 -8.86 -5.45
N TYR A 57 -12.70 -9.79 -6.34
CA TYR A 57 -13.63 -10.32 -7.36
C TYR A 57 -14.34 -9.21 -8.16
N GLY A 58 -13.66 -8.09 -8.37
CA GLY A 58 -14.15 -6.94 -9.11
C GLY A 58 -15.10 -6.02 -8.34
N THR A 59 -15.34 -6.22 -7.05
CA THR A 59 -16.16 -5.31 -6.24
C THR A 59 -15.44 -4.03 -5.84
N PHE A 60 -14.12 -4.01 -5.98
CA PHE A 60 -13.26 -2.86 -5.71
C PHE A 60 -12.37 -2.59 -6.93
N ASP A 61 -12.40 -1.35 -7.41
CA ASP A 61 -11.57 -0.85 -8.50
C ASP A 61 -10.89 0.45 -8.08
N VAL A 62 -9.73 0.72 -8.65
CA VAL A 62 -8.96 1.92 -8.35
C VAL A 62 -8.68 2.68 -9.65
N THR A 63 -9.01 3.97 -9.63
CA THR A 63 -8.71 4.92 -10.70
C THR A 63 -7.57 5.81 -10.25
N PHE A 64 -6.37 5.52 -10.75
CA PHE A 64 -5.20 6.37 -10.50
C PHE A 64 -5.18 7.54 -11.49
N ARG A 65 -5.02 8.76 -10.97
CA ARG A 65 -4.98 10.03 -11.71
C ARG A 65 -3.58 10.65 -11.53
N PRO A 66 -2.64 10.44 -12.46
CA PRO A 66 -1.28 10.95 -12.31
C PRO A 66 -1.14 12.41 -12.75
N LEU A 67 -0.31 13.16 -12.02
CA LEU A 67 0.31 14.39 -12.52
C LEU A 67 1.71 14.03 -13.03
N HIS A 68 1.87 13.86 -14.35
CA HIS A 68 3.15 13.45 -14.96
C HIS A 68 4.20 14.56 -15.01
N ARG A 69 4.72 14.90 -13.83
CA ARG A 69 5.72 15.95 -13.63
C ARG A 69 6.44 15.72 -12.30
N TRP A 70 7.74 16.03 -12.27
CA TRP A 70 8.48 16.11 -11.02
C TRP A 70 8.17 17.43 -10.30
N LEU A 71 7.55 17.31 -9.13
CA LEU A 71 7.32 18.38 -8.18
C LEU A 71 8.58 18.55 -7.33
N ARG A 72 9.26 19.69 -7.50
CA ARG A 72 10.48 19.99 -6.75
C ARG A 72 10.11 20.38 -5.33
N MET A 73 10.44 19.52 -4.37
CA MET A 73 10.12 19.75 -2.96
C MET A 73 10.82 21.01 -2.43
N PRO A 74 10.13 21.81 -1.57
CA PRO A 74 10.62 23.11 -1.12
C PRO A 74 11.72 23.00 -0.06
N HIS A 75 11.78 21.88 0.68
CA HIS A 75 12.73 21.66 1.75
C HIS A 75 13.79 20.61 1.39
N SER A 76 14.87 20.60 2.17
CA SER A 76 15.96 19.65 2.00
C SER A 76 15.49 18.24 2.38
N LEU A 77 15.80 17.26 1.51
CA LEU A 77 15.54 15.84 1.72
C LEU A 77 16.09 15.37 3.07
N SER A 78 17.38 15.62 3.29
CA SER A 78 18.08 15.18 4.50
C SER A 78 17.58 15.85 5.77
N SER A 79 17.06 17.08 5.67
CA SER A 79 16.60 17.85 6.83
C SER A 79 15.19 17.49 7.32
N LEU A 80 14.28 17.17 6.39
CA LEU A 80 12.85 17.14 6.70
C LEU A 80 12.16 15.82 6.32
N TYR A 81 12.49 15.28 5.15
CA TYR A 81 11.73 14.17 4.56
C TYR A 81 12.43 12.81 4.71
N ALA A 82 13.71 12.80 5.05
CA ALA A 82 14.47 11.59 5.28
C ALA A 82 13.84 10.72 6.39
N ASP A 83 13.96 9.41 6.21
CA ASP A 83 13.46 8.43 7.17
C ASP A 83 14.14 8.57 8.54
N SER A 84 13.37 8.96 9.56
CA SER A 84 13.80 8.95 10.97
C SER A 84 13.88 7.53 11.53
N ASP A 85 14.80 7.27 12.44
CA ASP A 85 14.87 5.99 13.17
C ASP A 85 13.67 5.77 14.10
N SER A 86 13.03 6.86 14.57
CA SER A 86 11.83 6.78 15.41
C SER A 86 10.56 6.65 14.55
N SER A 87 9.58 5.86 15.01
CA SER A 87 8.29 5.72 14.32
C SER A 87 7.53 7.05 14.21
N LEU A 88 7.48 7.82 15.30
CA LEU A 88 6.83 9.13 15.33
C LEU A 88 7.51 10.12 14.38
N GLY A 89 8.84 10.24 14.44
CA GLY A 89 9.59 11.13 13.56
C GLY A 89 9.41 10.77 12.09
N ARG A 90 9.41 9.46 11.77
CA ARG A 90 9.17 8.98 10.40
C ARG A 90 7.77 9.36 9.94
N GLY A 91 6.75 9.14 10.78
CA GLY A 91 5.38 9.53 10.50
C GLY A 91 5.27 11.03 10.17
N ILE A 92 5.84 11.90 11.01
CA ILE A 92 5.85 13.36 10.79
C ILE A 92 6.52 13.70 9.46
N SER A 93 7.74 13.20 9.20
CA SER A 93 8.44 13.43 7.94
C SER A 93 7.64 12.99 6.72
N ARG A 94 6.93 11.86 6.80
CA ARG A 94 6.07 11.39 5.71
C ARG A 94 4.83 12.26 5.54
N PHE A 95 4.18 12.69 6.62
CA PHE A 95 3.03 13.62 6.51
C PHE A 95 3.44 14.95 5.87
N MET A 96 4.59 15.51 6.27
CA MET A 96 5.12 16.74 5.66
C MET A 96 5.47 16.55 4.18
N LEU A 97 6.02 15.39 3.81
CA LEU A 97 6.27 15.04 2.40
C LEU A 97 4.98 15.05 1.58
N ILE A 98 3.91 14.46 2.09
CA ILE A 98 2.61 14.43 1.39
C ILE A 98 2.00 15.83 1.32
N ASP A 99 2.02 16.58 2.42
CA ASP A 99 1.43 17.93 2.51
C ASP A 99 2.05 18.89 1.50
N ASP A 100 3.38 18.97 1.48
CA ASP A 100 4.10 19.82 0.54
C ASP A 100 3.91 19.38 -0.92
N ALA A 101 3.83 18.06 -1.18
CA ALA A 101 3.59 17.54 -2.52
C ALA A 101 2.19 17.91 -3.03
N ILE A 102 1.17 17.79 -2.19
CA ILE A 102 -0.19 18.21 -2.50
C ILE A 102 -0.22 19.72 -2.77
N GLY A 103 0.36 20.54 -1.89
CA GLY A 103 0.40 21.99 -2.06
C GLY A 103 1.12 22.46 -3.33
N LEU A 104 2.12 21.72 -3.80
CA LEU A 104 2.79 21.98 -5.08
C LEU A 104 1.95 21.58 -6.30
N ALA A 105 1.09 20.57 -6.18
CA ALA A 105 0.25 20.04 -7.26
C ALA A 105 -1.06 20.80 -7.42
N ASP A 106 -1.65 21.27 -6.30
CA ASP A 106 -2.96 21.93 -6.20
C ASP A 106 -3.22 23.04 -7.26
N PRO A 107 -2.25 23.89 -7.63
CA PRO A 107 -2.50 24.91 -8.66
C PRO A 107 -2.80 24.36 -10.07
N GLU A 108 -2.48 23.10 -10.36
CA GLU A 108 -2.61 22.49 -11.69
C GLU A 108 -3.26 21.10 -11.71
N PHE A 109 -3.54 20.51 -10.55
CA PHE A 109 -4.20 19.22 -10.39
C PHE A 109 -5.46 19.39 -9.54
N ASP A 110 -6.59 19.00 -10.09
CA ASP A 110 -7.89 19.04 -9.42
C ASP A 110 -8.03 17.84 -8.47
N PHE A 111 -8.11 18.13 -7.18
CA PHE A 111 -8.29 17.15 -6.11
C PHE A 111 -9.76 16.83 -5.81
N GLU A 112 -10.73 17.42 -6.52
CA GLU A 112 -12.14 17.04 -6.39
C GLU A 112 -12.32 15.53 -6.65
N ASP A 113 -13.09 14.89 -5.76
CA ASP A 113 -13.35 13.44 -5.75
C ASP A 113 -12.11 12.55 -5.51
N ILE A 114 -10.98 13.06 -5.00
CA ILE A 114 -9.82 12.23 -4.63
C ILE A 114 -10.00 11.64 -3.22
N ASP A 115 -9.93 10.31 -3.12
CA ASP A 115 -10.05 9.58 -1.84
C ASP A 115 -8.70 9.40 -1.13
N SER A 116 -7.60 9.33 -1.90
CA SER A 116 -6.25 9.08 -1.39
C SER A 116 -5.19 9.65 -2.33
N VAL A 117 -4.02 9.97 -1.79
CA VAL A 117 -2.86 10.43 -2.57
C VAL A 117 -1.71 9.41 -2.47
N VAL A 118 -1.04 9.14 -3.58
CA VAL A 118 0.23 8.40 -3.64
C VAL A 118 1.31 9.37 -4.08
N VAL A 119 2.31 9.60 -3.24
CA VAL A 119 3.51 10.38 -3.58
C VAL A 119 4.67 9.42 -3.83
N ILE A 120 5.26 9.50 -5.01
CA ILE A 120 6.39 8.67 -5.44
C ILE A 120 7.64 9.56 -5.48
N ALA A 121 8.59 9.29 -4.59
CA ALA A 121 9.87 9.98 -4.58
C ALA A 121 10.78 9.48 -5.71
N ALA A 122 11.60 10.40 -6.23
CA ALA A 122 12.66 10.09 -7.19
C ALA A 122 13.61 9.02 -6.62
N PRO A 123 14.15 8.12 -7.46
CA PRO A 123 14.99 7.03 -7.02
C PRO A 123 16.32 7.52 -6.43
N GLU A 124 16.74 8.73 -6.77
CA GLU A 124 17.88 9.42 -6.17
C GLU A 124 17.64 9.78 -4.69
N ALA A 125 16.38 9.86 -4.23
CA ALA A 125 16.01 10.18 -2.85
C ALA A 125 16.08 8.93 -1.94
N ASP A 126 17.27 8.32 -1.86
CA ASP A 126 17.53 7.04 -1.19
C ASP A 126 17.32 7.03 0.34
N SER A 127 17.15 8.20 0.96
CA SER A 127 16.78 8.35 2.37
C SER A 127 15.27 8.20 2.62
N ILE A 128 14.46 8.08 1.57
CA ILE A 128 13.05 7.66 1.61
C ILE A 128 13.03 6.22 1.11
N ARG A 129 13.08 5.24 2.03
CA ARG A 129 13.44 3.86 1.68
C ARG A 129 12.27 2.92 1.42
N ARG A 130 11.20 3.08 2.18
CA ARG A 130 10.06 2.15 2.18
C ARG A 130 8.77 2.83 1.77
N GLY A 131 7.87 2.01 1.22
CA GLY A 131 6.45 2.32 1.15
C GLY A 131 5.91 2.53 2.56
N SER A 132 4.99 3.47 2.70
CA SER A 132 4.26 3.68 3.94
C SER A 132 2.91 4.29 3.63
N ALA A 133 1.86 3.62 4.05
CA ALA A 133 0.54 4.17 4.21
C ALA A 133 0.53 5.15 5.39
N LEU A 134 -0.15 6.27 5.19
CA LEU A 134 -0.37 7.29 6.20
C LEU A 134 -1.87 7.45 6.42
N LEU A 135 -2.25 7.31 7.68
CA LEU A 135 -3.57 7.64 8.18
C LEU A 135 -3.41 8.23 9.58
N SER A 136 -4.05 9.37 9.80
CA SER A 136 -4.21 9.98 11.11
C SER A 136 -5.66 10.42 11.30
N PRO A 137 -6.26 10.22 12.49
CA PRO A 137 -7.54 10.86 12.80
C PRO A 137 -7.42 12.38 12.96
N ASP A 138 -6.21 12.90 13.19
CA ASP A 138 -5.96 14.31 13.53
C ASP A 138 -5.26 15.08 12.40
N TRP A 139 -4.81 14.41 11.33
CA TRP A 139 -4.12 15.03 10.21
C TRP A 139 -4.80 14.63 8.90
N HIS A 140 -5.38 15.62 8.23
CA HIS A 140 -5.98 15.52 6.91
C HIS A 140 -5.36 16.59 5.99
N PHE A 141 -5.51 16.40 4.69
CA PHE A 141 -5.15 17.37 3.66
C PHE A 141 -6.43 17.89 3.03
N ASP A 142 -6.54 19.20 2.77
CA ASP A 142 -7.76 19.81 2.25
C ASP A 142 -7.53 20.62 0.93
N PRO A 143 -6.89 20.04 -0.11
CA PRO A 143 -6.79 20.68 -1.42
C PRO A 143 -8.16 20.77 -2.10
N ASP A 144 -8.42 21.83 -2.86
CA ASP A 144 -9.70 22.08 -3.55
C ASP A 144 -10.98 21.90 -2.70
N GLY A 145 -10.88 21.98 -1.37
CA GLY A 145 -12.00 21.70 -0.46
C GLY A 145 -12.34 20.22 -0.30
N GLN A 146 -11.55 19.31 -0.87
CA GLN A 146 -11.63 17.87 -0.66
C GLN A 146 -10.80 17.45 0.56
N THR A 147 -11.45 16.90 1.58
CA THR A 147 -10.72 16.33 2.74
C THR A 147 -10.17 14.95 2.39
N ILE A 148 -8.85 14.79 2.47
CA ILE A 148 -8.11 13.56 2.19
C ILE A 148 -7.44 13.11 3.50
N GLY A 149 -7.87 11.97 4.03
CA GLY A 149 -7.33 11.39 5.28
C GLY A 149 -6.40 10.20 5.09
N ASN A 150 -6.16 9.79 3.84
CA ASN A 150 -5.37 8.61 3.51
C ASN A 150 -4.34 8.96 2.46
N ALA A 151 -3.09 8.57 2.69
CA ALA A 151 -2.03 8.78 1.73
C ALA A 151 -1.04 7.62 1.72
N ILE A 152 -0.21 7.56 0.70
CA ILE A 152 0.88 6.60 0.57
C ILE A 152 2.11 7.37 0.13
N SER A 153 3.22 7.17 0.83
CA SER A 153 4.53 7.62 0.37
C SER A 153 5.31 6.41 -0.14
N LEU A 154 5.81 6.48 -1.36
CA LEU A 154 6.69 5.49 -1.94
C LEU A 154 8.09 6.08 -2.10
N GLY A 155 9.05 5.33 -1.60
CA GLY A 155 10.46 5.60 -1.80
C GLY A 155 11.09 4.68 -2.83
N SER A 156 12.41 4.64 -2.82
CA SER A 156 13.17 3.61 -3.52
C SER A 156 14.19 2.99 -2.57
N ASN A 157 14.55 1.73 -2.83
CA ASN A 157 15.70 1.12 -2.19
C ASN A 157 16.69 0.70 -3.28
N ASP A 158 17.96 1.06 -3.12
CA ASP A 158 19.00 0.86 -4.15
C ASP A 158 18.59 1.38 -5.54
N ARG A 159 17.90 2.53 -5.58
CA ARG A 159 17.35 3.17 -6.79
C ARG A 159 16.34 2.31 -7.56
N ARG A 160 15.75 1.31 -6.89
CA ARG A 160 14.64 0.51 -7.43
C ARG A 160 13.38 0.87 -6.68
N TRP A 161 12.36 1.26 -7.42
CA TRP A 161 11.03 1.47 -6.83
C TRP A 161 10.44 0.15 -6.37
N ALA A 162 9.51 0.28 -5.43
CA ALA A 162 8.73 -0.84 -4.98
C ALA A 162 7.84 -1.38 -6.12
N ASP A 163 7.61 -2.69 -6.16
CA ASP A 163 6.71 -3.31 -7.12
C ASP A 163 5.26 -2.85 -6.91
N GLY A 164 4.38 -3.10 -7.88
CA GLY A 164 2.95 -2.74 -7.74
C GLY A 164 2.24 -3.43 -6.57
N LEU A 165 2.76 -4.54 -6.07
CA LEU A 165 2.24 -5.18 -4.86
C LEU A 165 2.47 -4.34 -3.61
N THR A 166 3.48 -3.47 -3.60
CA THR A 166 3.69 -2.52 -2.51
C THR A 166 2.55 -1.50 -2.45
N ILE A 167 2.12 -0.92 -3.58
CA ILE A 167 0.93 -0.03 -3.57
C ILE A 167 -0.31 -0.79 -3.08
N ALA A 168 -0.50 -2.03 -3.52
CA ALA A 168 -1.63 -2.85 -3.05
C ALA A 168 -1.57 -3.10 -1.54
N HIS A 169 -0.38 -3.34 -0.99
CA HIS A 169 -0.14 -3.52 0.44
C HIS A 169 -0.47 -2.24 1.22
N GLU A 170 0.08 -1.10 0.79
CA GLU A 170 -0.16 0.20 1.46
C GLU A 170 -1.64 0.63 1.33
N LEU A 171 -2.28 0.38 0.19
CA LEU A 171 -3.73 0.58 0.06
C LEU A 171 -4.52 -0.34 1.00
N GLY A 172 -4.03 -1.56 1.27
CA GLY A 172 -4.56 -2.45 2.30
C GLY A 172 -4.66 -1.77 3.67
N HIS A 173 -3.65 -0.98 4.06
CA HIS A 173 -3.70 -0.18 5.29
C HIS A 173 -4.73 0.96 5.21
N ASN A 174 -4.80 1.68 4.09
CA ASN A 174 -5.81 2.74 3.89
C ASN A 174 -7.23 2.19 3.92
N LEU A 175 -7.41 0.92 3.55
CA LEU A 175 -8.65 0.14 3.66
C LEU A 175 -8.91 -0.42 5.07
N GLY A 176 -7.93 -0.36 5.97
CA GLY A 176 -8.07 -0.73 7.38
C GLY A 176 -7.44 -2.07 7.79
N LEU A 177 -6.63 -2.69 6.92
CA LEU A 177 -5.90 -3.91 7.29
C LEU A 177 -4.59 -3.58 8.04
N PRO A 178 -4.26 -4.34 9.09
CA PRO A 178 -2.95 -4.22 9.75
C PRO A 178 -1.89 -5.03 9.02
N ASP A 179 -0.63 -4.75 9.35
CA ASP A 179 0.46 -5.68 9.07
C ASP A 179 0.28 -6.99 9.84
N LEU A 180 0.60 -8.10 9.19
CA LEU A 180 0.51 -9.46 9.74
C LEU A 180 1.88 -10.12 9.93
N TYR A 181 2.96 -9.47 9.49
CA TYR A 181 4.31 -9.90 9.81
C TYR A 181 4.70 -9.49 11.23
N ASP A 182 5.72 -10.14 11.77
CA ASP A 182 6.21 -9.83 13.10
C ASP A 182 7.03 -8.54 13.11
N VAL A 183 6.37 -7.45 13.52
CA VAL A 183 6.98 -6.12 13.65
C VAL A 183 8.03 -6.04 14.78
N SER A 184 8.08 -7.01 15.71
CA SER A 184 9.03 -7.03 16.82
C SER A 184 10.40 -7.59 16.43
N VAL A 185 10.47 -8.33 15.31
CA VAL A 185 11.72 -8.83 14.76
C VAL A 185 12.34 -7.72 13.92
N SER A 186 13.23 -6.93 14.53
CA SER A 186 14.13 -6.08 13.76
C SER A 186 14.91 -6.99 12.81
N VAL A 187 14.87 -6.71 11.51
CA VAL A 187 15.64 -7.50 10.55
C VAL A 187 17.12 -7.43 10.91
N ARG A 188 17.62 -8.44 11.62
CA ARG A 188 19.04 -8.71 11.67
C ARG A 188 19.35 -9.39 10.35
N LYS A 189 19.94 -8.62 9.43
CA LYS A 189 20.74 -9.21 8.36
C LYS A 189 21.76 -10.12 9.05
N ASP A 190 21.79 -11.40 8.71
CA ASP A 190 22.90 -12.24 9.14
C ASP A 190 24.21 -11.75 8.50
N SER A 191 25.33 -12.40 8.82
CA SER A 191 26.64 -12.05 8.25
C SER A 191 26.72 -12.18 6.73
N GLU A 192 25.70 -12.75 6.09
CA GLU A 192 25.58 -12.94 4.64
C GLU A 192 24.48 -12.06 4.02
N GLU A 193 23.96 -11.08 4.77
CA GLU A 193 22.85 -10.20 4.40
C GLU A 193 21.49 -10.88 4.18
N ASN A 194 21.34 -12.16 4.55
CA ASN A 194 20.05 -12.81 4.52
C ASN A 194 19.18 -12.26 5.65
N LEU A 195 17.94 -11.92 5.30
CA LEU A 195 16.95 -11.46 6.25
C LEU A 195 16.30 -12.70 6.87
N SER A 196 16.15 -12.78 8.20
CA SER A 196 15.54 -13.97 8.79
C SER A 196 14.09 -14.14 8.33
N ASP A 197 13.72 -15.36 7.91
CA ASP A 197 12.34 -15.75 7.59
C ASP A 197 11.40 -15.64 8.82
N GLU A 198 11.95 -15.35 10.00
CA GLU A 198 11.21 -15.17 11.25
C GLU A 198 10.21 -14.02 11.19
N VAL A 199 10.45 -13.00 10.35
CA VAL A 199 9.50 -11.90 10.16
C VAL A 199 8.14 -12.42 9.65
N ASN A 200 8.13 -13.50 8.86
CA ASN A 200 6.92 -14.09 8.31
C ASN A 200 6.38 -15.25 9.17
N ARG A 201 6.88 -15.48 10.39
CA ARG A 201 6.62 -16.72 11.16
C ARG A 201 5.14 -17.04 11.42
N PHE A 202 4.27 -16.03 11.46
CA PHE A 202 2.84 -16.21 11.76
C PHE A 202 1.98 -16.50 10.53
N VAL A 203 2.41 -16.04 9.36
CA VAL A 203 1.58 -15.97 8.14
C VAL A 203 2.27 -16.50 6.88
N GLY A 204 3.57 -16.80 6.98
CA GLY A 204 4.40 -17.23 5.88
C GLY A 204 4.36 -16.28 4.68
N VAL A 205 4.43 -16.85 3.49
CA VAL A 205 4.33 -16.12 2.22
C VAL A 205 2.88 -16.02 1.70
N PHE A 206 1.89 -16.31 2.54
CA PHE A 206 0.53 -16.56 2.09
C PHE A 206 -0.35 -15.30 2.04
N GLY A 207 -0.03 -14.23 2.77
CA GLY A 207 -0.88 -13.03 2.82
C GLY A 207 -0.16 -11.77 2.40
N LEU A 208 -0.78 -10.93 1.57
CA LEU A 208 -0.18 -9.66 1.12
C LEU A 208 0.29 -8.78 2.29
N MET A 209 -0.49 -8.74 3.36
CA MET A 209 -0.18 -7.95 4.56
C MET A 209 0.91 -8.57 5.45
N GLY A 210 1.41 -9.75 5.10
CA GLY A 210 2.36 -10.50 5.92
C GLY A 210 3.60 -10.99 5.18
N ALA A 211 3.52 -11.12 3.86
CA ALA A 211 4.64 -11.49 3.01
C ALA A 211 5.31 -10.23 2.48
N ARG A 212 6.61 -10.31 2.19
CA ARG A 212 7.26 -9.22 1.44
C ARG A 212 6.63 -9.08 0.05
N PRO A 213 6.47 -7.86 -0.47
CA PRO A 213 5.89 -7.62 -1.80
C PRO A 213 6.59 -8.39 -2.94
N SER A 214 7.87 -8.73 -2.76
CA SER A 214 8.69 -9.47 -3.74
C SER A 214 8.22 -10.89 -4.07
N TYR A 215 7.23 -11.45 -3.36
CA TYR A 215 6.60 -12.72 -3.72
C TYR A 215 5.45 -12.49 -4.70
N ALA A 216 5.75 -12.56 -6.01
CA ALA A 216 4.85 -12.26 -7.14
C ALA A 216 3.55 -13.10 -7.25
N ARG A 217 3.17 -13.86 -6.20
CA ARG A 217 2.00 -14.75 -6.17
C ARG A 217 1.23 -14.74 -4.84
N THR A 218 1.50 -13.77 -3.97
CA THR A 218 0.82 -13.69 -2.67
C THR A 218 -0.61 -13.20 -2.82
N GLU A 219 -1.59 -14.04 -2.51
CA GLU A 219 -3.00 -13.63 -2.40
C GLU A 219 -3.30 -12.99 -1.04
N MET A 220 -4.47 -12.38 -0.88
CA MET A 220 -4.97 -11.96 0.43
C MET A 220 -5.67 -13.13 1.14
N PHE A 221 -5.46 -13.25 2.46
CA PHE A 221 -6.18 -14.20 3.29
C PHE A 221 -7.69 -14.01 3.16
N ALA A 222 -8.45 -15.09 3.27
CA ALA A 222 -9.92 -15.06 3.31
C ALA A 222 -10.40 -14.13 4.42
N TRP A 223 -9.73 -14.14 5.58
CA TRP A 223 -10.04 -13.26 6.69
C TRP A 223 -9.96 -11.77 6.30
N SER A 224 -8.85 -11.35 5.69
CA SER A 224 -8.67 -9.96 5.23
C SER A 224 -9.71 -9.58 4.17
N ARG A 225 -9.98 -10.47 3.22
CA ARG A 225 -11.01 -10.24 2.18
C ARG A 225 -12.42 -10.15 2.78
N TRP A 226 -12.71 -10.88 3.86
CA TRP A 226 -13.98 -10.78 4.59
C TRP A 226 -14.07 -9.48 5.40
N GLN A 227 -12.99 -9.09 6.09
CA GLN A 227 -12.92 -7.80 6.80
C GLN A 227 -13.19 -6.60 5.88
N LEU A 228 -12.73 -6.67 4.62
CA LEU A 228 -12.98 -5.66 3.60
C LEU A 228 -14.35 -5.78 2.90
N GLY A 229 -15.15 -6.79 3.23
CA GLY A 229 -16.45 -7.07 2.60
C GLY A 229 -16.36 -7.63 1.18
N TRP A 230 -15.17 -8.01 0.71
CA TRP A 230 -14.95 -8.65 -0.60
C TRP A 230 -15.40 -10.11 -0.61
N LEU A 231 -15.35 -10.76 0.55
CA LEU A 231 -16.12 -11.97 0.82
C LEU A 231 -17.41 -11.58 1.53
N ARG A 232 -18.53 -12.12 1.06
CA ARG A 232 -19.83 -11.94 1.73
C ARG A 232 -19.96 -12.93 2.88
N ASP A 233 -20.79 -12.62 3.86
CA ASP A 233 -21.09 -13.53 4.98
C ASP A 233 -21.59 -14.90 4.50
N THR A 234 -22.31 -14.96 3.38
CA THR A 234 -22.77 -16.22 2.78
C THR A 234 -21.64 -17.11 2.25
N GLN A 235 -20.41 -16.59 2.17
CA GLN A 235 -19.21 -17.31 1.75
C GLN A 235 -18.32 -17.70 2.94
N VAL A 236 -18.72 -17.35 4.16
CA VAL A 236 -17.98 -17.66 5.39
C VAL A 236 -18.86 -18.50 6.30
N THR A 237 -18.44 -19.73 6.58
CA THR A 237 -19.20 -20.64 7.44
C THR A 237 -18.66 -20.59 8.87
N CYS A 238 -19.47 -20.12 9.82
CA CYS A 238 -19.14 -20.21 11.24
C CYS A 238 -19.54 -21.57 11.81
N ILE A 239 -18.61 -22.25 12.50
CA ILE A 239 -18.81 -23.58 13.08
C ILE A 239 -18.63 -23.54 14.59
N THR A 240 -19.65 -23.97 15.33
CA THR A 240 -19.64 -24.05 16.80
C THR A 240 -19.94 -25.45 17.35
N SER A 241 -20.23 -26.43 16.47
CA SER A 241 -20.57 -27.80 16.84
C SER A 241 -19.74 -28.80 16.05
N PHE A 242 -19.29 -29.87 16.72
CA PHE A 242 -18.41 -30.90 16.16
C PHE A 242 -18.95 -32.32 16.41
N PRO A 243 -18.67 -33.29 15.52
CA PRO A 243 -17.89 -33.16 14.28
C PRO A 243 -18.69 -32.45 13.17
N THR A 244 -17.99 -31.83 12.22
CA THR A 244 -18.59 -31.21 11.03
C THR A 244 -17.74 -31.49 9.79
N SER A 245 -18.34 -31.33 8.61
CA SER A 245 -17.66 -31.38 7.31
C SER A 245 -18.16 -30.24 6.44
N VAL A 246 -17.24 -29.43 5.89
CA VAL A 246 -17.54 -28.29 5.04
C VAL A 246 -16.68 -28.37 3.78
N GLN A 247 -17.32 -28.31 2.60
CA GLN A 247 -16.62 -28.23 1.33
C GLN A 247 -16.19 -26.78 1.07
N LEU A 248 -14.88 -26.54 1.05
CA LEU A 248 -14.31 -25.25 0.66
C LEU A 248 -14.10 -25.18 -0.85
N THR A 249 -14.30 -23.98 -1.40
CA THR A 249 -13.94 -23.60 -2.78
C THR A 249 -12.68 -22.74 -2.73
N PRO A 250 -11.61 -23.04 -3.51
CA PRO A 250 -10.37 -22.26 -3.49
C PRO A 250 -10.59 -20.76 -3.65
N LEU A 251 -9.78 -19.94 -2.96
CA LEU A 251 -9.93 -18.49 -2.94
C LEU A 251 -9.81 -17.82 -4.31
N ALA A 252 -9.01 -18.37 -5.21
CA ALA A 252 -8.86 -17.83 -6.57
C ALA A 252 -10.13 -17.98 -7.43
N ILE A 253 -11.01 -18.93 -7.10
CA ILE A 253 -12.23 -19.22 -7.89
C ILE A 253 -13.40 -18.38 -7.36
N PRO A 254 -14.23 -17.73 -8.18
CA PRO A 254 -15.42 -17.04 -7.69
C PRO A 254 -16.49 -17.97 -7.08
N GLY A 255 -17.21 -17.50 -6.06
CA GLY A 255 -18.36 -18.21 -5.47
C GLY A 255 -18.01 -19.38 -4.55
N GLY A 256 -19.04 -19.98 -3.92
CA GLY A 256 -18.88 -21.04 -2.92
C GLY A 256 -18.35 -20.56 -1.56
N VAL A 257 -18.26 -21.50 -0.61
CA VAL A 257 -17.71 -21.24 0.74
C VAL A 257 -16.20 -21.07 0.65
N LYS A 258 -15.67 -19.97 1.19
CA LYS A 258 -14.27 -19.55 1.11
C LYS A 258 -13.49 -19.77 2.38
N ALA A 259 -14.16 -19.62 3.51
CA ALA A 259 -13.57 -19.80 4.81
C ALA A 259 -14.52 -20.53 5.75
N VAL A 260 -13.94 -21.33 6.63
CA VAL A 260 -14.58 -21.78 7.86
C VAL A 260 -13.96 -21.01 9.01
N VAL A 261 -14.81 -20.48 9.90
CA VAL A 261 -14.38 -19.80 11.13
C VAL A 261 -14.89 -20.60 12.32
N VAL A 262 -13.96 -21.03 13.17
CA VAL A 262 -14.25 -21.67 14.45
C VAL A 262 -13.89 -20.68 15.56
N PRO A 263 -14.86 -20.05 16.25
CA PRO A 263 -14.57 -19.22 17.40
C PRO A 263 -13.98 -20.09 18.53
N LEU A 264 -12.89 -19.63 19.12
CA LEU A 264 -12.21 -20.30 20.23
C LEU A 264 -12.44 -19.56 21.55
N THR A 265 -12.43 -18.23 21.50
CA THR A 265 -12.77 -17.33 22.60
C THR A 265 -13.51 -16.11 22.04
N GLU A 266 -13.83 -15.12 22.90
CA GLU A 266 -14.40 -13.84 22.47
C GLU A 266 -13.47 -13.06 21.52
N THR A 267 -12.16 -13.30 21.55
CA THR A 267 -11.16 -12.54 20.78
C THR A 267 -10.25 -13.41 19.92
N THR A 268 -10.50 -14.72 19.84
CA THR A 268 -9.67 -15.64 19.04
C THR A 268 -10.53 -16.62 18.24
N ALA A 269 -10.08 -16.92 17.02
CA ALA A 269 -10.71 -17.87 16.14
C ALA A 269 -9.66 -18.65 15.33
N LEU A 270 -10.01 -19.88 14.94
CA LEU A 270 -9.32 -20.62 13.90
C LEU A 270 -10.04 -20.35 12.57
N VAL A 271 -9.27 -19.92 11.56
CA VAL A 271 -9.79 -19.70 10.20
C VAL A 271 -9.16 -20.74 9.29
N VAL A 272 -9.99 -21.47 8.56
CA VAL A 272 -9.56 -22.48 7.58
C VAL A 272 -10.01 -22.02 6.20
N GLU A 273 -9.06 -21.97 5.27
CA GLU A 273 -9.28 -21.60 3.87
C GLU A 273 -8.65 -22.65 2.95
N SER A 274 -9.01 -22.59 1.66
CA SER A 274 -8.41 -23.43 0.62
C SER A 274 -7.83 -22.51 -0.46
N ARG A 275 -6.63 -22.85 -0.93
CA ARG A 275 -5.88 -22.13 -1.95
C ARG A 275 -5.54 -23.07 -3.09
#